data_AF-A0A2E2D3B9-F1
#
_entry.id   AF-A0A2E2D3B9-F1
#
_cell.length_a   1.000
_cell.length_b   1.000
_cell.length_c   1.000
_cell.angle_alpha   90.00
_cell.angle_beta   90.00
_cell.angle_gamma   90.00
#
_symmetry.space_group_name_H-M   'P 1'
#
loop_
_entity.id
_entity.type
_entity.pdbx_description
1 polymer ?
#
loop_
_entity_poly.entity_id
_entity_poly.type
_entity_poly.pdbx_seq_one_letter_code
_entity_poly.pdbx_strand_id
1 'polypeptide(L)' 'MAIYKCNSCGMSVKTTCGKCDEPLVDGTLLTDDGNEVQISECPAGCGKIKSPLCCGIDMSCSI' A
#
# COMPACT_ATOMS: atom_id res chain seq x y z
N MET A 1 10.41 -2.28 1.95
CA MET A 1 9.20 -2.57 2.76
C MET A 1 8.44 -1.28 2.93
N ALA A 2 7.23 -1.20 2.41
CA ALA A 2 6.36 -0.04 2.57
C ALA A 2 5.87 0.10 4.02
N ILE A 3 5.87 1.32 4.55
CA ILE A 3 5.22 1.66 5.83
C ILE A 3 4.15 2.69 5.53
N TYR A 4 2.89 2.30 5.70
CA TYR A 4 1.76 3.20 5.54
C TYR A 4 1.42 3.84 6.87
N LYS A 5 1.19 5.14 6.89
CA LYS A 5 0.85 5.89 8.10
C LYS A 5 -0.45 6.67 7.91
N CYS A 6 -1.33 6.59 8.90
CA CYS A 6 -2.55 7.38 8.98
C CYS A 6 -2.21 8.72 9.60
N ASN A 7 -2.49 9.81 8.88
CA ASN A 7 -2.18 11.15 9.34
C ASN A 7 -3.14 11.64 10.45
N SER A 8 -4.33 11.02 10.57
CA SER A 8 -5.36 11.43 11.54
C SER A 8 -5.13 10.85 12.94
N CYS A 9 -4.77 9.56 13.04
CA CYS A 9 -4.62 8.88 14.33
C CYS A 9 -3.19 8.40 14.62
N GLY A 10 -2.26 8.56 13.67
CA GLY A 10 -0.87 8.13 13.81
C GLY A 10 -0.63 6.63 13.67
N MET A 11 -1.67 5.82 13.43
CA MET A 11 -1.54 4.39 13.17
C MET A 11 -0.61 4.14 11.98
N SER A 12 0.31 3.20 12.12
CA SER A 12 1.19 2.78 11.02
C SER A 12 1.09 1.27 10.81
N VAL A 13 1.10 0.84 9.56
CA VAL A 13 1.05 -0.57 9.19
C VAL A 13 2.19 -0.96 8.26
N LYS A 14 2.57 -2.22 8.39
CA LYS A 14 3.63 -2.91 7.67
C LYS A 14 3.00 -4.18 7.10
N THR A 15 3.13 -4.42 5.80
CA THR A 15 2.44 -5.51 5.11
C THR A 15 3.42 -6.46 4.41
N THR A 16 3.10 -7.75 4.43
CA THR A 16 3.81 -8.83 3.73
C THR A 16 2.82 -9.60 2.86
N CYS A 17 3.30 -10.21 1.78
CA CYS A 17 2.50 -11.05 0.92
C CYS A 17 2.19 -12.38 1.63
N GLY A 18 0.92 -12.70 1.89
CA GLY A 18 0.56 -13.97 2.54
C GLY A 18 0.84 -15.25 1.71
N LYS A 19 1.28 -15.11 0.45
CA LYS A 19 1.61 -16.26 -0.43
C LYS A 19 3.09 -16.60 -0.44
N CYS A 20 3.97 -15.60 -0.42
CA CYS A 20 5.42 -15.78 -0.49
C CYS A 20 6.18 -15.17 0.68
N ASP A 21 5.47 -14.60 1.67
CA ASP A 21 5.98 -13.95 2.87
C ASP A 21 6.91 -12.75 2.64
N GLU A 22 7.11 -12.33 1.39
CA GLU A 22 7.93 -11.17 1.06
C GLU A 22 7.28 -9.85 1.50
N PRO A 23 8.06 -8.87 1.97
CA PRO A 23 7.55 -7.54 2.30
C PRO A 23 7.04 -6.84 1.06
N LEU A 24 5.82 -6.31 1.13
CA LEU A 24 5.27 -5.53 0.03
C LEU A 24 6.05 -4.22 -0.13
N VAL A 25 6.16 -3.76 -1.36
CA VAL A 25 6.80 -2.51 -1.75
C VAL A 25 5.75 -1.48 -2.15
N ASP A 26 6.05 -0.20 -1.95
CA ASP A 26 5.14 0.86 -2.34
C ASP A 26 5.14 1.04 -3.85
N GLY A 27 3.99 1.38 -4.41
CA GLY A 27 3.83 1.65 -5.84
C GLY A 27 2.64 2.57 -6.09
N THR A 28 2.53 3.03 -7.34
CA THR A 28 1.41 3.82 -7.82
C THR A 28 0.84 3.18 -9.08
N LEU A 29 -0.47 3.05 -9.14
CA LEU A 29 -1.21 2.53 -10.28
C LEU A 29 -1.95 3.67 -10.96
N LEU A 30 -1.68 3.91 -12.23
CA LEU A 30 -2.48 4.79 -13.08
C LEU A 30 -3.72 4.01 -13.56
N THR A 31 -4.91 4.52 -13.27
CA THR A 31 -6.17 3.95 -13.78
C THR A 31 -6.45 4.46 -15.19
N ASP A 32 -7.31 3.75 -15.93
CA ASP A 32 -7.74 4.18 -17.27
C ASP A 32 -8.38 5.58 -17.29
N ASP A 33 -9.01 5.98 -16.19
CA ASP A 33 -9.54 7.34 -15.99
C ASP A 33 -8.46 8.42 -15.74
N GLY A 34 -7.19 8.04 -15.74
CA GLY A 34 -6.05 8.94 -15.49
C GLY A 34 -5.80 9.27 -14.02
N ASN A 35 -6.47 8.59 -13.09
CA ASN A 35 -6.24 8.78 -11.66
C ASN A 35 -5.06 7.93 -11.18
N GLU A 36 -4.28 8.47 -10.24
CA GLU A 36 -3.20 7.73 -9.58
C GLU A 36 -3.69 7.16 -8.25
N VAL A 37 -3.47 5.86 -8.04
CA VAL A 37 -3.86 5.15 -6.83
C VAL A 37 -2.61 4.54 -6.19
N GLN A 38 -2.39 4.84 -4.91
CA GLN A 38 -1.33 4.21 -4.14
C GLN A 38 -1.64 2.73 -3.89
N ILE A 39 -0.63 1.89 -4.13
CA ILE A 39 -0.73 0.44 -4.01
C ILE A 39 0.48 -0.11 -3.23
N SER A 40 0.27 -1.30 -2.65
CA SER A 40 1.34 -2.14 -2.14
C SER A 40 1.48 -3.36 -3.04
N GLU A 41 2.63 -3.50 -3.68
CA GLU A 41 2.90 -4.53 -4.68
C GLU A 41 3.85 -5.61 -4.14
N CYS A 42 3.59 -6.86 -4.50
CA CYS A 42 4.47 -7.97 -4.16
C CYS A 42 5.62 -8.03 -5.19
N PRO A 43 6.89 -7.96 -4.77
CA PRO A 43 8.03 -7.96 -5.69
C PRO A 43 8.18 -9.27 -6.47
N ALA A 44 7.71 -10.40 -5.93
CA ALA A 44 7.63 -11.68 -6.67
C ALA A 44 6.45 -11.77 -7.65
N GLY A 45 5.67 -10.70 -7.85
CA GLY A 45 4.57 -10.68 -8.82
C GLY A 45 3.33 -11.49 -8.42
N CYS A 46 3.17 -11.82 -7.13
CA CYS A 46 1.99 -12.54 -6.66
C CYS A 46 0.69 -11.71 -6.75
N GLY A 47 0.81 -10.38 -6.80
CA GLY A 47 -0.30 -9.46 -6.86
C GLY A 47 0.01 -8.11 -6.22
N LYS A 48 -1.01 -7.25 -6.17
CA LYS A 48 -0.99 -5.92 -5.58
C LYS A 48 -2.29 -5.65 -4.83
N ILE A 49 -2.22 -4.86 -3.78
CA ILE A 49 -3.37 -4.37 -3.02
C ILE A 49 -3.40 -2.84 -3.05
N LYS A 50 -4.60 -2.25 -2.99
CA LYS A 50 -4.73 -0.81 -2.75
C LYS A 50 -4.18 -0.46 -1.36
N SER A 51 -3.65 0.74 -1.18
CA SER A 51 -3.26 1.29 0.11
C SER A 51 -4.32 0.99 1.20
N PRO A 52 -3.93 0.58 2.41
CA PRO A 52 -4.88 0.34 3.50
C PRO A 52 -5.68 1.60 3.85
N LEU A 53 -6.93 1.42 4.28
CA LEU A 53 -7.77 2.51 4.78
C LEU A 53 -7.74 2.58 6.31
N CYS A 54 -7.59 3.78 6.84
CA CYS A 54 -7.69 4.07 8.27
C CYS A 54 -8.42 5.40 8.47
N CYS A 55 -9.32 5.51 9.45
CA CYS A 55 -10.13 6.72 9.68
C CYS A 55 -10.92 7.20 8.45
N GLY A 56 -11.30 6.28 7.54
CA GLY A 56 -12.03 6.59 6.31
C GLY A 56 -11.20 7.20 5.19
N ILE A 57 -9.87 7.26 5.34
CA ILE A 57 -8.94 7.76 4.33
C ILE A 57 -7.92 6.70 3.95
N ASP A 58 -7.51 6.69 2.67
CA ASP A 58 -6.37 5.91 2.22
C ASP A 58 -5.10 6.38 2.95
N MET A 59 -4.34 5.43 3.50
CA MET A 59 -3.07 5.71 4.14
C MET A 59 -2.00 5.98 3.08
N SER A 60 -1.06 6.87 3.40
CA SER A 60 0.06 7.23 2.50
C SER A 60 1.33 6.52 2.94
N CYS A 61 2.18 6.12 1.99
CA CYS A 61 3.49 5.56 2.33
C CYS A 61 4.43 6.66 2.83
N SER A 62 5.16 6.38 3.92
CA SER A 62 6.08 7.33 4.57
C SER A 62 7.56 7.03 4.26
N ILE A 63 7.84 6.53 3.05
CA ILE A 63 9.14 5.98 2.61
C ILE A 63 10.32 6.90 2.96
#